data_AF-H9F230-F1
#
_entry.id   AF-H9F230-F1
#
_cell.length_a   1.000
_cell.length_b   1.000
_cell.length_c   1.000
_cell.angle_alpha   90.00
_cell.angle_beta   90.00
_cell.angle_gamma   90.00
#
_symmetry.space_group_name_H-M   'P 1'
#
loop_
_entity.id
_entity.type
_entity.pdbx_description
1 polymer ?
#
loop_
_entity_poly.entity_id
_entity_poly.type
_entity_poly.pdbx_seq_one_letter_code
_entity_poly.pdbx_strand_id
1 'polypeptide(L)' 'MDADMDYERPNVETIKCVVVGDNAVGKTRLICARACNTTLTQYQLLATHVPTVWA' A
#
# COMPACT_ATOMS: atom_id res chain seq x y z
N MET A 1 -3.97 -26.50 5.69
CA MET A 1 -4.18 -26.27 4.25
C MET A 1 -5.29 -25.25 4.19
N ASP A 2 -4.95 -24.00 4.43
CA ASP A 2 -5.90 -22.90 4.49
C ASP A 2 -5.70 -22.12 3.20
N ALA A 3 -6.17 -22.74 2.12
CA ALA A 3 -6.41 -22.00 0.89
C ALA A 3 -7.69 -21.21 1.15
N ASP A 4 -7.54 -19.95 1.55
CA ASP A 4 -8.60 -18.93 1.58
C ASP A 4 -9.31 -18.92 0.23
N MET A 5 -10.35 -19.76 0.13
CA MET A 5 -11.36 -19.72 -0.91
C MET A 5 -12.31 -18.57 -0.58
N ASP A 6 -11.81 -17.34 -0.68
CA ASP A 6 -12.60 -16.11 -0.63
C ASP A 6 -13.12 -15.75 -2.03
N TYR A 7 -13.62 -16.74 -2.78
CA TYR A 7 -14.39 -16.48 -3.99
C TYR A 7 -15.87 -16.40 -3.61
N GLU A 8 -16.39 -15.17 -3.63
CA GLU A 8 -17.81 -14.80 -3.69
C GLU A 8 -18.64 -14.99 -2.41
N ARG A 9 -18.47 -14.07 -1.45
CA ARG A 9 -19.64 -13.61 -0.69
C ARG A 9 -20.44 -12.68 -1.61
N PRO A 10 -21.67 -13.04 -2.04
CA PRO A 10 -22.36 -12.40 -3.19
C PRO A 10 -22.72 -10.91 -3.01
N ASN A 11 -22.36 -10.27 -1.89
CA ASN A 11 -22.67 -8.88 -1.58
C ASN A 11 -21.45 -8.10 -1.02
N VAL A 12 -20.22 -8.61 -1.15
CA VAL A 12 -19.01 -7.90 -0.68
C VAL A 12 -18.33 -7.22 -1.86
N GLU A 13 -18.55 -5.91 -2.00
CA GLU A 13 -17.83 -5.09 -2.96
C GLU A 13 -16.43 -4.74 -2.42
N THR A 14 -15.39 -5.12 -3.16
CA THR A 14 -14.01 -4.75 -2.82
C THR A 14 -13.62 -3.49 -3.57
N ILE A 15 -13.29 -2.43 -2.84
CA ILE A 15 -12.77 -1.19 -3.42
C ILE A 15 -11.26 -1.35 -3.68
N LYS A 16 -10.85 -1.19 -4.93
CA LYS A 16 -9.43 -1.17 -5.33
C LYS A 16 -8.96 0.27 -5.47
N CYS A 17 -7.81 0.59 -4.86
CA CYS A 17 -7.21 1.92 -4.92
C CYS A 17 -5.84 1.87 -5.60
N VAL A 18 -5.55 2.87 -6.43
CA VAL A 18 -4.23 3.08 -7.06
C VAL A 18 -3.70 4.44 -6.63
N VAL A 19 -2.43 4.50 -6.24
CA VAL A 19 -1.75 5.74 -5.88
C VAL A 19 -0.77 6.11 -6.99
N VAL A 20 -0.92 7.31 -7.53
CA VAL A 20 -0.14 7.83 -8.67
C VAL A 20 0.68 9.04 -8.23
N GLY A 21 1.85 9.22 -8.83
CA GLY A 21 2.77 10.32 -8.57
C GLY A 21 4.16 10.03 -9.13
N ASP A 22 5.06 11.01 -9.07
CA ASP A 22 6.40 10.92 -9.66
C ASP A 22 7.25 9.79 -9.05
N ASN A 23 8.35 9.47 -9.72
CA ASN A 23 9.32 8.52 -9.20
C ASN A 23 9.92 9.02 -7.88
N ALA A 24 10.17 8.08 -6.96
CA ALA A 24 10.80 8.34 -5.64
C ALA A 24 10.06 9.27 -4.66
N VAL A 25 8.79 9.63 -4.87
CA VAL A 25 8.01 10.48 -3.93
C VAL A 25 7.42 9.76 -2.70
N GLY A 26 7.82 8.50 -2.44
CA GLY A 26 7.40 7.78 -1.23
C GLY A 26 6.02 7.11 -1.28
N LYS A 27 5.43 6.91 -2.48
CA LYS A 27 4.10 6.27 -2.66
C LYS A 27 3.94 4.93 -1.92
N THR A 28 4.92 4.04 -2.09
CA THR A 28 4.92 2.72 -1.43
C THR A 28 4.93 2.87 0.09
N ARG A 29 5.86 3.69 0.63
CA ARG A 29 5.93 3.95 2.09
C ARG A 29 4.64 4.55 2.64
N LEU A 30 3.96 5.41 1.88
CA LEU A 30 2.68 5.99 2.28
C LEU A 30 1.59 4.92 2.43
N ILE A 31 1.44 4.03 1.44
CA ILE A 31 0.47 2.92 1.51
C ILE A 31 0.83 1.96 2.65
N CYS A 32 2.11 1.58 2.80
CA CYS A 32 2.53 0.69 3.87
C CYS A 32 2.28 1.30 5.24
N ALA A 33 2.59 2.58 5.43
CA ALA A 33 2.31 3.29 6.67
C ALA A 33 0.80 3.25 7.00
N ARG A 34 -0.07 3.47 6.00
CA ARG A 34 -1.52 3.37 6.19
C ARG A 34 -1.97 1.95 6.52
N ALA A 35 -1.46 0.93 5.82
CA ALA A 35 -1.80 -0.47 6.04
C ALA A 35 -1.34 -0.96 7.43
N CYS A 36 -0.19 -0.48 7.89
CA CYS A 36 0.38 -0.80 9.20
C CYS A 36 -0.02 0.19 10.31
N ASN A 37 -1.01 1.06 10.06
CA ASN A 37 -1.48 2.09 10.99
C ASN A 37 -0.36 2.93 11.65
N THR A 38 0.67 3.22 10.87
CA THR A 38 1.87 3.97 11.26
C THR A 38 1.78 5.39 10.71
N THR A 39 2.14 6.39 11.52
CA THR A 39 2.25 7.78 11.07
C THR A 39 3.70 8.10 10.73
N LEU A 40 3.94 8.63 9.54
CA LEU A 40 5.24 9.11 9.09
C LEU A 40 5.16 10.61 8.78
N THR A 41 6.22 11.33 9.09
CA THR A 41 6.39 12.70 8.60
C THR A 41 6.67 12.70 7.10
N GLN A 42 6.45 13.84 6.45
CA GLN A 42 6.80 14.01 5.04
C GLN A 42 8.28 13.70 4.77
N TYR A 43 9.17 14.16 5.64
CA TYR A 43 10.60 13.84 5.52
C TYR A 43 10.84 12.34 5.56
N GLN A 44 10.22 11.61 6.49
CA GLN A 44 10.34 10.16 6.59
C GLN A 44 9.77 9.44 5.35
N LEU A 45 8.72 9.95 4.72
CA LEU A 45 8.19 9.38 3.47
C LEU A 45 9.17 9.53 2.30
N LEU A 46 9.87 10.67 2.25
CA LEU A 46 10.78 11.04 1.17
C LEU A 46 12.25 10.60 1.39
N ALA A 47 12.60 10.18 2.61
CA ALA A 47 13.99 9.93 3.01
C ALA A 47 14.67 8.71 2.34
N THR A 48 13.95 7.88 1.59
CA THR A 48 14.53 6.64 1.03
C THR A 48 15.21 6.89 -0.31
N HIS A 49 16.53 6.70 -0.36
CA HIS A 49 17.31 6.66 -1.61
C HIS A 49 17.12 5.34 -2.39
N VAL A 50 16.44 4.35 -1.81
CA VAL A 50 16.26 3.02 -2.42
C VAL A 50 14.83 2.89 -2.97
N PRO A 51 14.66 2.59 -4.28
CA PRO A 51 13.35 2.32 -4.87
C PRO A 51 12.66 1.17 -4.13
N THR A 52 11.44 1.38 -3.66
CA THR A 52 10.65 0.34 -3.01
C THR A 52 9.71 -0.28 -4.03
N VAL A 53 10.05 -1.47 -4.54
CA VAL A 53 9.15 -2.32 -5.34
C VAL A 53 8.34 -3.19 -4.39
N TRP A 54 7.02 -3.13 -4.48
CA TRP A 54 6.13 -4.14 -3.88
C TRP A 54 5.55 -4.94 -5.06
N ALA A 55 5.83 -6.24 -5.08
CA ALA A 55 5.27 -7.20 -6.03
C ALA A 55 4.00 -7.83 -5.46
#